data_AF-A0A4D6LUD3-F1
#
_entry.id   AF-A0A4D6LUD3-F1
#
_cell.length_a   1.000
_cell.length_b   1.000
_cell.length_c   1.000
_cell.angle_alpha   90.00
_cell.angle_beta   90.00
_cell.angle_gamma   90.00
#
_symmetry.space_group_name_H-M   'P 1'
#
loop_
_entity.id
_entity.type
_entity.pdbx_description
1 polymer ?
#
loop_
_entity_poly.entity_id
_entity_poly.type
_entity_poly.pdbx_seq_one_letter_code
_entity_poly.pdbx_strand_id
1 'polypeptide(L)'
;MGEEVSNKTQPELLHHHPLLVDSVPPLQEKESDKNDPPNQNLDSPSPLLQKVEDHAAEKDSEDSVSKGDSLAYFYHGRKVKRQKQRTGKAYKKHSAVELWEDSKKTSIEAELKKIEENLERKKAEYVEKMKNKVAEIHRLAEEKRACVDAQKSEEFLEVEETAAKFRSRGVTPRKFFSCFSP
;
A
#
# COMPACT_ATOMS: atom_id res chain seq x y z
N MET A 1 -16.39 38.60 60.44
CA MET A 1 -17.30 37.85 61.33
C MET A 1 -17.90 36.77 60.45
N GLY A 2 -17.31 35.56 60.34
CA GLY A 2 -17.41 34.41 61.28
C GLY A 2 -18.68 33.62 60.89
N GLU A 3 -18.71 32.33 60.56
CA GLU A 3 -18.00 31.15 61.10
C GLU A 3 -17.87 30.01 60.04
N GLU A 4 -16.94 29.09 60.31
CA GLU A 4 -16.78 27.78 59.68
C GLU A 4 -17.96 26.83 59.96
N VAL A 5 -18.06 25.67 59.27
CA VAL A 5 -17.85 24.30 59.83
C VAL A 5 -17.96 23.25 58.71
N SER A 6 -16.80 22.67 58.39
CA SER A 6 -16.43 21.23 58.35
C SER A 6 -17.47 20.11 58.07
N ASN A 7 -16.96 19.11 57.33
CA ASN A 7 -17.03 17.64 57.52
C ASN A 7 -17.47 16.91 56.23
N LYS A 8 -16.53 16.31 55.47
CA LYS A 8 -15.88 15.00 55.63
C LYS A 8 -16.77 13.82 55.16
N THR A 9 -16.21 13.05 54.22
CA THR A 9 -16.22 11.57 54.13
C THR A 9 -16.73 11.02 52.79
N GLN A 10 -15.79 10.53 51.98
CA GLN A 10 -16.04 9.49 50.98
C GLN A 10 -16.43 8.17 51.65
N PRO A 11 -17.02 7.24 50.89
CA PRO A 11 -16.37 5.94 50.82
C PRO A 11 -16.01 5.57 49.39
N GLU A 12 -14.73 5.26 49.26
CA GLU A 12 -14.12 4.41 48.26
C GLU A 12 -14.85 3.05 48.22
N LEU A 13 -15.28 2.63 47.02
CA LEU A 13 -15.50 1.21 46.74
C LEU A 13 -14.95 0.90 45.35
N LEU A 14 -13.71 0.40 45.40
CA LEU A 14 -12.95 -0.22 44.32
C LEU A 14 -13.81 -1.11 43.42
N HIS A 15 -13.85 -0.80 42.13
CA HIS A 15 -13.86 -1.82 41.09
C HIS A 15 -12.88 -1.39 40.01
N HIS A 16 -11.63 -1.83 40.18
CA HIS A 16 -10.66 -1.88 39.10
C HIS A 16 -11.19 -2.80 38.02
N HIS A 17 -11.71 -2.24 36.93
CA HIS A 17 -11.83 -2.99 35.69
C HIS A 17 -10.48 -3.01 34.98
N PRO A 18 -9.98 -4.17 34.55
CA PRO A 18 -8.63 -4.30 34.02
C PRO A 18 -8.49 -3.51 32.74
N LEU A 19 -7.44 -2.70 32.66
CA LEU A 19 -6.91 -2.25 31.38
C LEU A 19 -6.60 -3.51 30.57
N LEU A 20 -7.41 -3.75 29.55
CA LEU A 20 -7.19 -4.79 28.56
C LEU A 20 -6.00 -4.36 27.71
N VAL A 21 -4.81 -4.67 28.24
CA VAL A 21 -3.54 -4.70 27.55
C VAL A 21 -3.54 -5.88 26.59
N ASP A 22 -4.32 -5.79 25.52
CA ASP A 22 -4.19 -6.73 24.41
C ASP A 22 -3.06 -6.26 23.49
N SER A 23 -1.89 -6.78 23.82
CA SER A 23 -1.06 -7.55 22.89
C SER A 23 -0.91 -6.93 21.50
N VAL A 24 0.13 -6.11 21.35
CA VAL A 24 0.81 -5.94 20.06
C VAL A 24 1.26 -7.34 19.61
N PRO A 25 0.76 -7.90 18.48
CA PRO A 25 1.27 -9.17 18.00
C PRO A 25 2.72 -8.97 17.49
N PRO A 26 3.64 -9.90 17.78
CA PRO A 26 5.02 -9.81 17.30
C PRO A 26 5.06 -9.74 15.78
N LEU A 27 5.84 -8.79 15.26
CA LEU A 27 6.35 -8.78 13.89
C LEU A 27 7.04 -10.14 13.63
N GLN A 28 6.34 -11.04 12.95
CA GLN A 28 6.92 -12.25 12.41
C GLN A 28 7.59 -11.90 11.09
N GLU A 29 8.89 -11.67 11.14
CA GLU A 29 9.77 -11.74 9.97
C GLU A 29 9.79 -13.19 9.50
N LYS A 30 9.01 -13.51 8.47
CA LYS A 30 9.17 -14.76 7.73
C LYS A 30 10.19 -14.52 6.63
N GLU A 31 11.38 -15.04 6.89
CA GLU A 31 12.49 -15.29 5.98
C GLU A 31 11.98 -15.80 4.63
N SER A 32 12.28 -15.07 3.55
CA SER A 32 11.84 -15.44 2.21
C SER A 32 12.84 -16.38 1.56
N ASP A 33 12.28 -17.52 1.16
CA ASP A 33 12.86 -18.61 0.39
C ASP A 33 13.61 -18.16 -0.87
N LYS A 34 14.76 -18.77 -1.11
CA LYS A 34 15.61 -18.53 -2.28
C LYS A 34 14.93 -19.14 -3.51
N ASN A 35 14.57 -18.32 -4.50
CA ASN A 35 14.19 -18.80 -5.82
C ASN A 35 15.12 -18.18 -6.88
N ASP A 36 16.01 -19.00 -7.42
CA ASP A 36 16.81 -18.70 -8.61
C ASP A 36 15.89 -18.68 -9.85
N PRO A 37 15.98 -17.68 -10.75
CA PRO A 37 15.25 -17.74 -12.01
C PRO A 37 16.04 -18.50 -13.09
N PRO A 38 15.34 -19.07 -14.08
CA PRO A 38 15.83 -20.18 -14.90
C PRO A 38 16.70 -19.70 -16.07
N ASN A 39 17.74 -20.47 -16.34
CA ASN A 39 18.57 -20.41 -17.53
C ASN A 39 17.73 -20.75 -18.78
N GLN A 40 17.48 -19.77 -19.63
CA GLN A 40 16.96 -19.99 -20.97
C GLN A 40 18.02 -19.60 -22.00
N ASN A 41 18.64 -20.64 -22.56
CA ASN A 41 19.31 -20.61 -23.84
C ASN A 41 18.34 -20.09 -24.90
N LEU A 42 18.72 -19.05 -25.63
CA LEU A 42 18.12 -18.72 -26.90
C LEU A 42 19.24 -18.60 -27.95
N ASP A 43 19.26 -19.63 -28.79
CA ASP A 43 20.01 -19.74 -30.02
C ASP A 43 19.86 -18.48 -30.88
N SER A 44 21.00 -18.00 -31.39
CA SER A 44 21.02 -17.02 -32.47
C SER A 44 20.83 -17.73 -33.81
N PRO A 45 19.80 -17.41 -34.63
CA PRO A 45 19.78 -17.86 -36.01
C PRO A 45 20.72 -16.97 -36.82
N SER A 46 21.70 -17.57 -37.48
CA SER A 46 22.49 -16.90 -38.52
C SER A 46 21.61 -16.67 -39.75
N PRO A 47 21.65 -15.51 -40.42
CA PRO A 47 21.11 -15.39 -41.77
C PRO A 47 22.14 -15.78 -42.81
N LEU A 48 21.76 -16.78 -43.59
CA LEU A 48 22.34 -17.21 -44.85
C LEU A 48 22.38 -16.06 -45.87
N LEU A 49 23.48 -15.97 -46.61
CA LEU A 49 23.63 -15.12 -47.79
C LEU A 49 23.07 -15.86 -49.01
N GLN A 50 22.15 -15.24 -49.76
CA GLN A 50 21.78 -15.68 -51.10
C GLN A 50 21.67 -14.50 -52.09
N LYS A 51 22.76 -14.34 -52.86
CA LYS A 51 22.94 -14.08 -54.30
C LYS A 51 21.94 -13.22 -55.12
N VAL A 52 22.47 -12.25 -55.90
CA VAL A 52 22.17 -11.89 -57.34
C VAL A 52 23.44 -11.17 -57.91
N GLU A 53 24.18 -11.70 -58.91
CA GLU A 53 24.27 -11.31 -60.36
C GLU A 53 24.28 -9.78 -60.64
N ASP A 54 25.06 -9.14 -61.54
CA ASP A 54 25.98 -9.55 -62.63
C ASP A 54 26.77 -8.31 -63.16
N HIS A 55 27.76 -8.58 -64.03
CA HIS A 55 28.29 -7.74 -65.15
C HIS A 55 29.78 -7.33 -65.18
N ALA A 56 30.45 -8.06 -66.09
CA ALA A 56 31.59 -7.74 -66.94
C ALA A 56 32.14 -6.31 -66.99
N ALA A 57 33.46 -6.21 -66.83
CA ALA A 57 34.31 -5.36 -67.66
C ALA A 57 35.75 -5.88 -67.55
N GLU A 58 36.22 -6.56 -68.59
CA GLU A 58 37.67 -6.70 -68.79
C GLU A 58 38.26 -5.33 -69.11
N LYS A 59 39.34 -4.98 -68.42
CA LYS A 59 40.44 -4.18 -68.97
C LYS A 59 41.74 -4.56 -68.28
N ASP A 60 42.62 -5.16 -69.06
CA ASP A 60 44.04 -5.23 -68.81
C ASP A 60 44.61 -3.82 -68.68
N SER A 61 45.33 -3.57 -67.59
CA SER A 61 46.32 -2.49 -67.49
C SER A 61 47.34 -2.92 -66.44
N GLU A 62 48.58 -3.10 -66.89
CA GLU A 62 49.75 -3.50 -66.12
C GLU A 62 49.96 -2.57 -64.92
N ASP A 63 49.78 -3.11 -63.71
CA ASP A 63 50.03 -2.40 -62.45
C ASP A 63 51.10 -3.17 -61.67
N SER A 64 52.35 -2.74 -61.76
CA SER A 64 53.44 -3.33 -60.98
C SER A 64 53.39 -2.80 -59.54
N VAL A 65 52.34 -3.15 -58.80
CA VAL A 65 52.25 -2.86 -57.37
C VAL A 65 53.44 -3.54 -56.69
N SER A 66 54.28 -2.74 -56.03
CA SER A 66 55.43 -3.23 -55.28
C SER A 66 54.96 -4.34 -54.34
N LYS A 67 55.62 -5.50 -54.36
CA LYS A 67 55.32 -6.62 -53.45
C LYS A 67 55.27 -6.19 -51.98
N GLY A 68 56.00 -5.12 -51.62
CA GLY A 68 55.96 -4.49 -50.30
C GLY A 68 54.63 -3.81 -49.95
N ASP A 69 53.96 -3.17 -50.91
CA ASP A 69 52.69 -2.47 -50.66
C ASP A 69 51.56 -3.47 -50.41
N SER A 70 51.45 -4.51 -51.24
CA SER A 70 50.48 -5.59 -51.04
C SER A 70 50.65 -6.29 -49.68
N LEU A 71 51.90 -6.50 -49.25
CA LEU A 71 52.19 -7.09 -47.95
C LEU A 71 51.81 -6.14 -46.80
N ALA A 72 52.07 -4.84 -46.95
CA ALA A 72 51.70 -3.83 -45.96
C ALA A 72 50.18 -3.76 -45.76
N TYR A 73 49.38 -3.74 -46.83
CA TYR A 73 47.91 -3.75 -46.74
C TYR A 73 47.39 -5.01 -46.03
N PHE A 74 47.97 -6.18 -46.32
CA PHE A 74 47.61 -7.44 -45.65
C PHE A 74 47.85 -7.38 -44.13
N TYR A 75 49.04 -6.93 -43.70
CA TYR A 75 49.34 -6.78 -42.27
C TYR A 75 48.45 -5.74 -41.58
N HIS A 76 48.16 -4.61 -42.25
CA HIS A 76 47.24 -3.59 -41.73
C HIS A 76 45.81 -4.14 -41.59
N GLY A 77 45.28 -4.82 -42.62
CA GLY A 77 43.95 -5.44 -42.57
C GLY A 77 43.83 -6.48 -41.44
N ARG A 78 44.86 -7.30 -41.24
CA ARG A 78 44.91 -8.27 -40.14
C ARG A 78 45.00 -7.59 -38.77
N LYS A 79 45.76 -6.50 -38.64
CA LYS A 79 45.86 -5.70 -37.41
C LYS A 79 44.50 -5.07 -37.05
N VAL A 80 43.85 -4.42 -38.01
CA VAL A 80 42.52 -3.80 -37.85
C VAL A 80 41.46 -4.85 -37.49
N LYS A 81 41.43 -6.00 -38.19
CA LYS A 81 40.51 -7.11 -37.87
C LYS A 81 40.69 -7.62 -36.43
N ARG A 82 41.93 -7.83 -35.98
CA ARG A 82 42.23 -8.25 -34.61
C ARG A 82 41.83 -7.19 -33.58
N GLN A 83 42.02 -5.90 -33.89
CA GLN A 83 41.58 -4.81 -33.04
C GLN A 83 40.06 -4.77 -32.91
N LYS A 84 39.32 -4.79 -34.03
CA LYS A 84 37.84 -4.84 -34.05
C LYS A 84 37.29 -6.05 -33.29
N GLN A 85 37.93 -7.21 -33.42
CA GLN A 85 37.54 -8.40 -32.67
C GLN A 85 37.75 -8.22 -31.15
N ARG A 86 38.85 -7.60 -30.73
CA ARG A 86 39.13 -7.34 -29.31
C ARG A 86 38.19 -6.29 -28.72
N THR A 87 37.98 -5.18 -29.42
CA THR A 87 37.06 -4.12 -28.97
C THR A 87 35.62 -4.62 -28.94
N GLY A 88 35.19 -5.40 -29.93
CA GLY A 88 33.87 -6.03 -29.93
C GLY A 88 33.67 -7.00 -28.77
N LYS A 89 34.71 -7.76 -28.39
CA LYS A 89 34.66 -8.63 -27.20
C LYS A 89 34.59 -7.83 -25.90
N ALA A 90 35.34 -6.74 -25.79
CA ALA A 90 35.28 -5.86 -24.61
C ALA A 90 33.91 -5.19 -24.48
N TYR A 91 33.37 -4.66 -25.57
CA TYR A 91 32.04 -4.04 -25.61
C TYR A 91 30.95 -5.01 -25.12
N LYS A 92 30.93 -6.25 -25.64
CA LYS A 92 29.99 -7.28 -25.18
C LYS A 92 30.07 -7.56 -23.69
N LYS A 93 31.29 -7.57 -23.12
CA LYS A 93 31.48 -7.75 -21.67
C LYS A 93 30.95 -6.55 -20.88
N HIS A 94 31.20 -5.33 -21.34
CA HIS A 94 30.66 -4.13 -20.70
C HIS A 94 29.14 -4.09 -20.73
N SER A 95 28.51 -4.36 -21.88
CA SER A 95 27.05 -4.42 -21.97
C SER A 95 26.46 -5.53 -21.08
N ALA A 96 27.13 -6.67 -20.91
CA ALA A 96 26.68 -7.70 -19.98
C ALA A 96 26.73 -7.26 -18.51
N VAL A 97 27.74 -6.47 -18.13
CA VAL A 97 27.83 -5.89 -16.78
C VAL A 97 26.74 -4.85 -16.55
N GLU A 98 26.52 -3.96 -17.52
CA GLU A 98 25.47 -2.93 -17.46
C GLU A 98 24.07 -3.54 -17.28
N LEU A 99 23.74 -4.57 -18.09
CA LEU A 99 22.48 -5.30 -17.95
C LEU A 99 22.33 -5.97 -16.58
N TRP A 100 23.41 -6.50 -16.02
CA TRP A 100 23.40 -7.12 -14.70
C TRP A 100 23.19 -6.08 -13.58
N GLU A 101 23.84 -4.92 -13.67
CA GLU A 101 23.65 -3.82 -12.75
C GLU A 101 22.20 -3.31 -12.79
N ASP A 102 21.65 -3.12 -13.98
CA ASP A 102 20.28 -2.62 -14.14
C ASP A 102 19.24 -3.64 -13.66
N SER A 103 19.51 -4.94 -13.85
CA SER A 103 18.69 -6.00 -13.24
C SER A 103 18.69 -5.89 -11.71
N LYS A 104 19.85 -5.65 -11.07
CA LYS A 104 19.93 -5.47 -9.62
C LYS A 104 19.25 -4.20 -9.13
N LYS A 105 19.43 -3.07 -9.84
CA LYS A 105 18.74 -1.80 -9.52
C LYS A 105 17.23 -1.98 -9.61
N THR A 106 16.73 -2.58 -10.68
CA THR A 106 15.30 -2.83 -10.90
C THR A 106 14.71 -3.72 -9.79
N SER A 107 15.46 -4.74 -9.35
CA SER A 107 15.04 -5.61 -8.24
C SER A 107 14.86 -4.82 -6.94
N ILE A 108 15.84 -3.98 -6.59
CA ILE A 108 15.80 -3.17 -5.37
C ILE A 108 14.69 -2.11 -5.46
N GLU A 109 14.51 -1.48 -6.62
CA GLU A 109 13.45 -0.50 -6.84
C GLU A 109 12.04 -1.12 -6.71
N ALA A 110 11.87 -2.36 -7.20
CA ALA A 110 10.63 -3.10 -7.02
C ALA A 110 10.35 -3.43 -5.54
N GLU A 111 11.37 -3.82 -4.77
CA GLU A 111 11.24 -4.04 -3.33
C GLU A 111 10.89 -2.75 -2.58
N LEU A 112 11.53 -1.64 -2.91
CA LEU A 112 11.24 -0.33 -2.33
C LEU A 112 9.78 0.07 -2.57
N LYS A 113 9.31 -0.05 -3.82
CA LYS A 113 7.92 0.24 -4.20
C LYS A 113 6.92 -0.63 -3.44
N LYS A 114 7.23 -1.92 -3.24
CA LYS A 114 6.40 -2.84 -2.46
C LYS A 114 6.29 -2.42 -0.99
N ILE A 115 7.39 -1.96 -0.39
CA ILE A 115 7.41 -1.46 0.98
C ILE A 115 6.57 -0.18 1.09
N GLU A 116 6.72 0.73 0.14
CA GLU A 116 5.96 2.00 0.10
C GLU A 116 4.46 1.76 -0.01
N GLU A 117 4.02 0.87 -0.91
CA GLU A 117 2.60 0.48 -1.04
C GLU A 117 2.06 -0.14 0.25
N ASN A 118 2.86 -1.00 0.92
CA ASN A 118 2.46 -1.61 2.19
C ASN A 118 2.25 -0.56 3.29
N LEU A 119 3.14 0.44 3.36
CA LEU A 119 3.03 1.53 4.30
C LEU A 119 1.80 2.39 4.01
N GLU A 120 1.54 2.71 2.75
CA GLU A 120 0.37 3.51 2.38
C GLU A 120 -0.94 2.78 2.68
N ARG A 121 -1.02 1.49 2.37
CA ARG A 121 -2.16 0.64 2.74
C ARG A 121 -2.37 0.63 4.26
N LYS A 122 -1.32 0.43 5.06
CA LYS A 122 -1.42 0.46 6.53
C LYS A 122 -1.89 1.81 7.08
N LYS A 123 -1.43 2.91 6.49
CA LYS A 123 -1.90 4.26 6.85
C LYS A 123 -3.39 4.41 6.56
N ALA A 124 -3.84 4.01 5.37
CA ALA A 124 -5.25 4.08 4.98
C ALA A 124 -6.14 3.23 5.92
N GLU A 125 -5.74 1.98 6.18
CA GLU A 125 -6.43 1.09 7.13
C GLU A 125 -6.54 1.71 8.53
N TYR A 126 -5.49 2.36 9.03
CA TYR A 126 -5.52 2.98 10.36
C TYR A 126 -6.43 4.20 10.39
N VAL A 127 -6.37 5.05 9.36
CA VAL A 127 -7.27 6.21 9.22
C VAL A 127 -8.72 5.75 9.18
N GLU A 128 -9.04 4.71 8.41
CA GLU A 128 -10.38 4.14 8.34
C GLU A 128 -10.82 3.56 9.70
N LYS A 129 -9.96 2.79 10.38
CA LYS A 129 -10.25 2.29 11.74
C LYS A 129 -10.59 3.41 12.71
N MET A 130 -9.86 4.52 12.67
CA MET A 130 -10.15 5.66 13.55
C MET A 130 -11.47 6.34 13.19
N LYS A 131 -11.77 6.50 11.89
CA LYS A 131 -13.07 7.02 11.42
C LYS A 131 -14.23 6.12 11.85
N ASN A 132 -14.06 4.80 11.76
CA ASN A 132 -15.08 3.83 12.18
C ASN A 132 -15.36 3.90 13.68
N LYS A 133 -14.34 4.07 14.52
CA LYS A 133 -14.53 4.28 15.97
C LYS A 133 -15.33 5.55 16.27
N VAL A 134 -15.04 6.64 15.55
CA VAL A 134 -15.81 7.89 15.69
C VAL A 134 -17.27 7.68 15.27
N ALA A 135 -17.49 6.99 14.15
CA ALA A 135 -18.84 6.65 13.68
C ALA A 135 -19.59 5.74 14.66
N GLU A 136 -18.91 4.78 15.28
CA GLU A 136 -19.48 3.88 16.27
C GLU A 136 -19.93 4.64 17.52
N ILE A 137 -19.11 5.56 18.04
CA ILE A 137 -19.47 6.43 19.16
C ILE A 137 -20.71 7.27 18.81
N HIS A 138 -20.74 7.82 17.60
CA HIS A 138 -21.88 8.61 17.13
C HIS A 138 -23.16 7.77 17.07
N ARG A 139 -23.11 6.60 16.44
CA ARG A 139 -24.23 5.65 16.38
C ARG A 139 -24.73 5.28 17.77
N LEU A 140 -23.83 4.93 18.69
CA LEU A 140 -24.20 4.57 20.06
C LEU A 140 -24.88 5.74 20.79
N ALA A 141 -24.39 6.96 20.59
CA ALA A 141 -25.00 8.16 21.18
C ALA A 141 -26.40 8.41 20.60
N GLU A 142 -26.59 8.22 19.29
CA GLU A 142 -27.90 8.34 18.64
C GLU A 142 -28.88 7.27 19.12
N GLU A 143 -28.43 6.02 19.28
CA GLU A 143 -29.26 4.94 19.85
C GLU A 143 -29.72 5.27 21.27
N LYS A 144 -28.85 5.85 22.10
CA LYS A 144 -29.23 6.29 23.44
C LYS A 144 -30.24 7.43 23.40
N ARG A 145 -30.10 8.41 22.50
CA ARG A 145 -31.10 9.48 22.32
C ARG A 145 -32.44 8.93 21.86
N ALA A 146 -32.45 8.05 20.86
CA ALA A 146 -33.67 7.42 20.37
C ALA A 146 -34.38 6.60 21.45
N CYS A 147 -33.63 5.91 22.32
CA CYS A 147 -34.19 5.18 23.46
C CYS A 147 -34.88 6.11 24.47
N VAL A 148 -34.25 7.24 24.81
CA VAL A 148 -34.85 8.26 25.69
C VAL A 148 -36.11 8.87 25.07
N ASP A 149 -36.06 9.19 23.77
CA ASP A 149 -37.21 9.75 23.06
C ASP A 149 -38.38 8.74 22.99
N ALA A 150 -38.09 7.46 22.79
CA ALA A 150 -39.08 6.40 22.84
C ALA A 150 -39.72 6.28 24.23
N GLN A 151 -38.93 6.26 25.30
CA GLN A 151 -39.43 6.23 26.69
C GLN A 151 -40.32 7.43 26.98
N LYS A 152 -39.89 8.63 26.59
CA LYS A 152 -40.67 9.86 26.75
C LYS A 152 -42.00 9.78 25.99
N SER A 153 -42.01 9.21 24.79
CA SER A 153 -43.23 9.04 24.00
C SER A 153 -44.20 8.03 24.63
N GLU A 154 -43.67 6.97 25.24
CA GLU A 154 -44.46 5.96 25.96
C GLU A 154 -45.11 6.56 27.22
N GLU A 155 -44.34 7.27 28.05
CA GLU A 155 -44.87 7.98 29.23
C GLU A 155 -45.96 8.99 28.83
N PHE A 156 -45.76 9.71 27.72
CA PHE A 156 -46.76 10.65 27.22
C PHE A 156 -48.06 9.95 26.81
N LEU A 157 -47.97 8.82 26.11
CA LEU A 157 -49.12 8.01 25.73
C LEU A 157 -49.84 7.43 26.96
N GLU A 158 -49.13 6.98 27.99
CA GLU A 158 -49.74 6.48 29.24
C GLU A 158 -50.53 7.57 29.98
N VAL A 159 -49.97 8.78 30.05
CA VAL A 159 -50.66 9.95 30.64
C VAL A 159 -51.91 10.30 29.84
N GLU A 160 -51.83 10.30 28.52
CA GLU A 160 -52.97 10.58 27.64
C GLU A 160 -54.06 9.52 27.76
N GLU A 161 -53.69 8.24 27.77
CA GLU A 161 -54.63 7.13 27.95
C GLU A 161 -55.31 7.20 29.32
N THR A 162 -54.55 7.50 30.37
CA THR A 162 -55.07 7.69 31.72
C THR A 162 -56.03 8.87 31.78
N ALA A 163 -55.69 10.02 31.18
CA ALA A 163 -56.58 11.16 31.09
C ALA A 163 -57.87 10.84 30.32
N ALA A 164 -57.79 10.09 29.21
CA ALA A 164 -58.94 9.63 28.46
C ALA A 164 -59.85 8.69 29.28
N LYS A 165 -59.28 7.77 30.07
CA LYS A 165 -60.01 6.90 31.02
C LYS A 165 -60.80 7.71 32.05
N PHE A 166 -60.24 8.79 32.59
CA PHE A 166 -60.98 9.66 33.52
C PHE A 166 -62.11 10.43 32.83
N ARG A 167 -61.85 10.96 31.63
CA ARG A 167 -62.87 11.67 30.81
C ARG A 167 -64.04 10.76 30.46
N SER A 168 -63.79 9.51 30.05
CA SER A 168 -64.84 8.56 29.68
C SER A 168 -65.67 8.07 30.87
N ARG A 169 -65.05 7.90 32.05
CA ARG A 169 -65.75 7.50 33.28
C ARG A 169 -66.56 8.64 33.93
N GLY A 170 -66.35 9.89 33.51
CA GLY A 170 -67.04 11.06 34.09
C GLY A 170 -66.66 11.36 35.54
N VAL A 171 -65.52 10.86 36.01
CA VAL A 171 -65.06 11.03 37.40
C VAL A 171 -63.99 12.11 37.45
N THR A 172 -64.30 13.23 38.09
CA THR A 172 -63.31 14.29 38.39
C THR A 172 -62.37 13.81 39.50
N PRO A 173 -61.03 13.83 39.30
CA PRO A 173 -60.07 13.45 40.34
C PRO A 173 -60.31 14.27 41.62
N ARG A 174 -60.65 13.59 42.72
CA ARG A 174 -61.10 14.23 43.98
C ARG A 174 -59.98 14.90 44.79
N LYS A 175 -58.72 14.73 44.37
CA LYS A 175 -57.56 15.40 44.95
C LYS A 175 -56.76 16.03 43.81
N PHE A 176 -56.92 17.34 43.61
CA PHE A 176 -55.94 18.11 42.88
C PHE A 176 -54.60 17.91 43.58
N PHE A 177 -53.58 17.47 42.84
CA PHE A 177 -52.24 17.31 43.38
C PHE A 177 -51.80 18.68 43.92
N SER A 178 -51.67 18.81 45.24
CA SER A 178 -51.35 20.05 45.97
C SER A 178 -49.94 20.58 45.68
N CYS A 179 -49.24 20.01 44.69
CA CYS A 179 -47.87 20.31 44.31
C CYS A 179 -47.77 21.14 43.01
N PHE A 180 -48.90 21.58 42.44
CA PHE A 180 -48.95 22.48 41.27
C PHE A 180 -49.31 23.94 41.64
N SER A 181 -49.08 24.35 42.89
CA SER A 181 -49.15 25.78 43.25
C SER A 181 -47.95 26.52 42.65
N PRO A 182 -48.13 27.73 42.07
CA PRO A 182 -47.08 28.51 41.40
C PRO A 182 -45.92 28.88 42.30
#